data_AF-A0AAJ3ZK25-F1
#
_entry.id   AF-A0AAJ3ZK25-F1
#
_cell.length_a   1.000
_cell.length_b   1.000
_cell.length_c   1.000
_cell.angle_alpha   90.00
_cell.angle_beta   90.00
_cell.angle_gamma   90.00
#
_symmetry.space_group_name_H-M   'P 1'
#
loop_
_entity.id
_entity.type
_entity.pdbx_description
1 polymer ?
#
loop_
_entity_poly.entity_id
_entity_poly.type
_entity_poly.pdbx_seq_one_letter_code
_entity_poly.pdbx_strand_id
1 'polypeptide(L)'
;MRKKTIFLFYFLFFLSSKNYSQLYVGGDPNKYFFVQDVLVTVQGNVNLASSEGNFFLRKEGQLMQTSSGTSTNVGLGNLSVFQEGTVNNFQYNYWCSPVGEPSSTTGNSKFGISRLKLPLTSLGKSDAVITSGLDGVSTNGGLTIAKRWIHTYQQSSVYNGWVFKGDAIDIKAGEGFSMKGTMGTDNMIPMTGLTQNNSGSNQRYDFRGKPNSGDIKVPIADGKLTLTGNPYPSAIDLNLFLNDPANVPFSDGTALFWEHDKTVNSHYLGEYRGGYGVYNATTSVYTPAVFYTYDSAGNKGAIYSSPGHDYKRRFSPIGQGFMVRGKANGELTIKNSHRVFVKENVVNTTSQFERNTNNKNINSFYPPIPNVAGVDYTKERVANPNIKLKVSFCEGVATKELALVLMNGCEVGVDRGDSKSPSIYSKDINLTINQESFIHDCRPFNENTKYSLKCVSDQDCVFRIQKASEEGMENSKIYLHNIKEDQYYDLNGDPVGFFVKKGEDYDTYEIVFTKKTEVLATDEIKLTEDLVVYYSKELRSIIVENKKEHDLKEICLLDLTGKKIKCASLQSNEKSKYLLDIDHIQDQTYIVKIQDKFKNTISKKVLIY
;
A
#
# COMPACT_ATOMS: atom_id res chain seq x y z
N MET A 1 76.56 -43.50 -15.76
CA MET A 1 76.00 -42.14 -15.62
C MET A 1 74.48 -42.21 -15.61
N ARG A 2 73.84 -41.86 -14.48
CA ARG A 2 72.38 -41.91 -14.30
C ARG A 2 71.68 -40.81 -15.11
N LYS A 3 70.74 -41.19 -15.99
CA LYS A 3 69.79 -40.25 -16.61
C LYS A 3 68.79 -39.79 -15.55
N LYS A 4 68.77 -38.50 -15.23
CA LYS A 4 67.74 -37.87 -14.41
C LYS A 4 66.65 -37.34 -15.35
N THR A 5 65.47 -37.93 -15.28
CA THR A 5 64.25 -37.39 -15.89
C THR A 5 63.73 -36.29 -14.95
N ILE A 6 63.75 -35.04 -15.41
CA ILE A 6 63.14 -33.90 -14.70
C ILE A 6 61.72 -33.77 -15.23
N PHE A 7 60.74 -34.10 -14.39
CA PHE A 7 59.33 -33.79 -14.62
C PHE A 7 59.11 -32.34 -14.20
N LEU A 8 58.86 -31.45 -15.17
CA LEU A 8 58.48 -30.06 -14.91
C LEU A 8 56.96 -30.01 -14.69
N PHE A 9 56.52 -29.99 -13.44
CA PHE A 9 55.12 -29.75 -13.08
C PHE A 9 54.80 -28.26 -13.28
N TYR A 10 54.08 -27.92 -14.35
CA TYR A 10 53.46 -26.59 -14.49
C TYR A 10 52.20 -26.55 -13.62
N PHE A 11 52.30 -25.93 -12.45
CA PHE A 11 51.15 -25.57 -11.63
C PHE A 11 50.54 -24.28 -12.20
N LEU A 12 49.50 -24.40 -13.05
CA LEU A 12 48.71 -23.25 -13.50
C LEU A 12 47.87 -22.75 -12.32
N PHE A 13 48.35 -21.72 -11.61
CA PHE A 13 47.50 -20.93 -10.73
C PHE A 13 46.53 -20.12 -11.60
N PHE A 14 45.26 -20.54 -11.68
CA PHE A 14 44.18 -19.68 -12.13
C PHE A 14 43.97 -18.58 -11.08
N LEU A 15 44.74 -17.50 -11.18
CA LEU A 15 44.46 -16.26 -10.48
C LEU A 15 43.18 -15.65 -11.09
N SER A 16 42.03 -15.97 -10.50
CA SER A 16 40.80 -15.22 -10.76
C SER A 16 40.94 -13.82 -10.14
N SER A 17 41.47 -12.86 -10.89
CA SER A 17 41.45 -11.46 -10.47
C SER A 17 40.02 -10.93 -10.57
N LYS A 18 39.35 -10.73 -9.43
CA LYS A 18 38.11 -9.94 -9.39
C LYS A 18 38.47 -8.47 -9.58
N ASN A 19 38.30 -7.96 -10.80
CA ASN A 19 38.41 -6.52 -11.06
C ASN A 19 37.13 -5.84 -10.58
N TYR A 20 37.22 -5.07 -9.49
CA TYR A 20 36.10 -4.22 -9.05
C TYR A 20 36.10 -2.95 -9.90
N SER A 21 35.04 -2.71 -10.67
CA SER A 21 34.90 -1.46 -11.43
C SER A 21 34.65 -0.30 -10.46
N GLN A 22 35.67 0.53 -10.24
CA GLN A 22 35.62 1.78 -9.48
C GLN A 22 35.42 2.97 -10.42
N LEU A 23 34.69 4.00 -9.97
CA LEU A 23 34.49 5.23 -10.74
C LEU A 23 35.32 6.36 -10.15
N TYR A 24 36.22 6.94 -10.94
CA TYR A 24 36.99 8.12 -10.56
C TYR A 24 36.58 9.29 -11.45
N VAL A 25 36.23 10.42 -10.85
CA VAL A 25 35.89 11.66 -11.56
C VAL A 25 36.66 12.80 -10.90
N GLY A 26 37.59 13.44 -11.63
CA GLY A 26 38.33 14.60 -11.14
C GLY A 26 39.65 14.82 -11.86
N GLY A 27 40.40 15.85 -11.44
CA GLY A 27 41.70 16.23 -12.00
C GLY A 27 41.65 17.29 -13.11
N ASP A 28 40.47 17.76 -13.51
CA ASP A 28 40.28 18.84 -14.48
C ASP A 28 38.87 19.44 -14.32
N PRO A 29 38.72 20.76 -14.09
CA PRO A 29 37.41 21.42 -13.98
C PRO A 29 36.53 21.32 -15.23
N ASN A 30 37.12 21.03 -16.39
CA ASN A 30 36.38 20.83 -17.63
C ASN A 30 35.96 19.36 -17.86
N LYS A 31 36.36 18.43 -16.99
CA LYS A 31 36.01 17.01 -17.10
C LYS A 31 35.01 16.63 -16.02
N TYR A 32 33.85 16.18 -16.47
CA TYR A 32 32.77 15.72 -15.63
C TYR A 32 32.20 14.42 -16.19
N PHE A 33 31.51 13.67 -15.35
CA PHE A 33 30.75 12.51 -15.78
C PHE A 33 29.27 12.90 -15.86
N PHE A 34 28.70 12.90 -17.06
CA PHE A 34 27.33 13.35 -17.30
C PHE A 34 26.47 12.17 -17.75
N VAL A 35 25.39 11.92 -17.03
CA VAL A 35 24.47 10.80 -17.26
C VAL A 35 23.07 11.35 -17.39
N GLN A 36 22.41 11.00 -18.49
CA GLN A 36 21.04 11.41 -18.77
C GLN A 36 20.19 10.20 -19.10
N ASP A 37 19.06 10.07 -18.40
CA ASP A 37 18.00 9.10 -18.74
C ASP A 37 18.42 7.61 -18.71
N VAL A 38 19.57 7.30 -18.12
CA VAL A 38 20.12 5.94 -18.04
C VAL A 38 20.64 5.61 -16.64
N LEU A 39 20.82 4.32 -16.41
CA LEU A 39 21.44 3.78 -15.21
C LEU A 39 22.97 3.73 -15.37
N VAL A 40 23.69 4.13 -14.33
CA VAL A 40 25.11 3.80 -14.17
C VAL A 40 25.29 2.87 -12.97
N THR A 41 25.94 1.75 -13.21
CA THR A 41 26.26 0.75 -12.17
C THR A 41 27.74 0.77 -11.85
N VAL A 42 28.07 0.87 -10.57
CA VAL A 42 29.46 0.84 -10.07
C VAL A 42 29.59 -0.26 -9.02
N GLN A 43 30.58 -1.15 -9.17
CA GLN A 43 30.80 -2.25 -8.20
C GLN A 43 31.70 -1.83 -7.05
N GLY A 44 32.70 -0.99 -7.32
CA GLY A 44 33.64 -0.46 -6.34
C GLY A 44 33.19 0.87 -5.74
N ASN A 45 34.16 1.65 -5.30
CA ASN A 45 33.94 3.00 -4.79
C ASN A 45 33.71 4.00 -5.93
N VAL A 46 32.98 5.06 -5.60
CA VAL A 46 32.95 6.31 -6.36
C VAL A 46 33.88 7.30 -5.68
N ASN A 47 34.89 7.77 -6.42
CA ASN A 47 35.84 8.79 -6.00
C ASN A 47 35.64 10.07 -6.82
N LEU A 48 35.05 11.08 -6.19
CA LEU A 48 34.84 12.41 -6.77
C LEU A 48 35.99 13.33 -6.34
N ALA A 49 37.14 13.18 -7.02
CA ALA A 49 38.39 13.80 -6.62
C ALA A 49 38.38 15.32 -6.83
N SER A 50 38.98 16.06 -5.88
CA SER A 50 39.00 17.54 -5.81
C SER A 50 37.61 18.19 -5.75
N SER A 51 37.51 19.51 -5.54
CA SER A 51 36.24 20.24 -5.63
C SER A 51 35.58 20.13 -7.01
N GLU A 52 36.36 19.77 -8.02
CA GLU A 52 35.97 19.74 -9.43
C GLU A 52 35.48 18.38 -9.94
N GLY A 53 35.54 17.34 -9.10
CA GLY A 53 35.04 16.00 -9.44
C GLY A 53 33.52 15.98 -9.54
N ASN A 54 32.96 16.32 -10.70
CA ASN A 54 31.51 16.48 -10.86
C ASN A 54 30.87 15.32 -11.62
N PHE A 55 29.86 14.70 -11.00
CA PHE A 55 29.03 13.66 -11.59
C PHE A 55 27.57 14.14 -11.64
N PHE A 56 27.05 14.41 -12.84
CA PHE A 56 25.71 14.91 -13.05
C PHE A 56 24.74 13.80 -13.47
N LEU A 57 23.66 13.63 -12.71
CA LEU A 57 22.50 12.80 -13.03
C LEU A 57 21.36 13.69 -13.51
N ARG A 58 20.85 13.47 -14.73
CA ARG A 58 19.79 14.28 -15.35
C ARG A 58 18.70 13.42 -15.97
N LYS A 59 17.48 13.98 -16.07
CA LYS A 59 16.27 13.31 -16.57
C LYS A 59 16.14 11.90 -15.98
N GLU A 60 15.99 11.81 -14.66
CA GLU A 60 15.84 10.50 -13.99
C GLU A 60 17.03 9.54 -14.14
N GLY A 61 18.22 10.03 -14.53
CA GLY A 61 19.46 9.24 -14.48
C GLY A 61 19.80 8.84 -13.05
N GLN A 62 20.35 7.64 -12.85
CA GLN A 62 20.58 7.08 -11.51
C GLN A 62 21.96 6.43 -11.39
N LEU A 63 22.51 6.47 -10.17
CA LEU A 63 23.72 5.75 -9.78
C LEU A 63 23.35 4.60 -8.84
N MET A 64 23.65 3.37 -9.26
CA MET A 64 23.45 2.17 -8.46
C MET A 64 24.78 1.53 -8.12
N GLN A 65 25.13 1.54 -6.84
CA GLN A 65 26.27 0.79 -6.33
C GLN A 65 25.82 -0.57 -5.82
N THR A 66 26.67 -1.59 -6.03
CA THR A 66 26.35 -3.00 -5.70
C THR A 66 27.16 -3.54 -4.52
N SER A 67 28.15 -2.79 -4.01
CA SER A 67 28.92 -3.17 -2.83
C SER A 67 28.05 -3.19 -1.56
N SER A 68 28.27 -4.17 -0.69
CA SER A 68 27.60 -4.26 0.62
C SER A 68 28.49 -3.71 1.75
N GLY A 69 27.92 -3.48 2.93
CA GLY A 69 28.66 -3.00 4.10
C GLY A 69 28.96 -1.51 4.04
N THR A 70 30.03 -1.05 4.71
CA THR A 70 30.32 0.39 4.80
C THR A 70 30.66 1.00 3.44
N SER A 71 30.08 2.17 3.14
CA SER A 71 30.43 2.96 1.96
C SER A 71 31.93 3.21 1.88
N THR A 72 32.53 2.91 0.74
CA THR A 72 33.94 3.23 0.43
C THR A 72 34.07 4.47 -0.46
N ASN A 73 32.97 5.20 -0.69
CA ASN A 73 32.98 6.43 -1.46
C ASN A 73 33.80 7.51 -0.75
N VAL A 74 34.52 8.30 -1.54
CA VAL A 74 35.36 9.41 -1.09
C VAL A 74 35.30 10.54 -2.11
N GLY A 75 35.76 11.72 -1.71
CA GLY A 75 35.98 12.83 -2.64
C GLY A 75 35.47 14.17 -2.12
N LEU A 76 36.09 15.25 -2.61
CA LEU A 76 35.71 16.62 -2.33
C LEU A 76 34.76 17.20 -3.39
N GLY A 77 34.46 16.42 -4.43
CA GLY A 77 33.59 16.76 -5.54
C GLY A 77 32.13 16.44 -5.26
N ASN A 78 31.31 16.44 -6.31
CA ASN A 78 29.85 16.44 -6.20
C ASN A 78 29.19 15.50 -7.19
N LEU A 79 28.43 14.53 -6.68
CA LEU A 79 27.28 14.00 -7.40
C LEU A 79 26.18 15.04 -7.31
N SER A 80 25.55 15.36 -8.44
CA SER A 80 24.46 16.32 -8.59
C SER A 80 23.25 15.61 -9.17
N VAL A 81 22.10 15.71 -8.49
CA VAL A 81 20.83 15.15 -8.94
C VAL A 81 19.70 16.15 -8.69
N PHE A 82 18.85 16.34 -9.70
CA PHE A 82 17.68 17.20 -9.60
C PHE A 82 16.51 16.43 -9.01
N GLN A 83 15.81 17.05 -8.07
CA GLN A 83 14.60 16.52 -7.43
C GLN A 83 13.63 17.67 -7.16
N GLU A 84 12.32 17.42 -7.29
CA GLU A 84 11.30 18.46 -7.10
C GLU A 84 10.40 18.16 -5.90
N GLY A 85 10.14 19.19 -5.09
CA GLY A 85 9.05 19.15 -4.10
C GLY A 85 7.68 19.31 -4.76
N THR A 86 6.62 19.16 -3.97
CA THR A 86 5.22 19.12 -4.45
C THR A 86 4.28 20.11 -3.76
N VAL A 87 4.84 20.96 -2.90
CA VAL A 87 4.10 21.83 -1.99
C VAL A 87 4.69 23.24 -1.89
N ASN A 88 3.88 24.18 -1.37
CA ASN A 88 4.26 25.59 -1.18
C ASN A 88 4.98 25.87 0.15
N ASN A 89 5.25 27.13 0.43
CA ASN A 89 5.90 27.64 1.66
C ASN A 89 5.13 27.37 2.96
N PHE A 90 3.87 26.94 2.91
CA PHE A 90 3.06 26.62 4.08
C PHE A 90 3.06 25.12 4.40
N GLN A 91 3.63 24.29 3.54
CA GLN A 91 3.43 22.84 3.58
C GLN A 91 4.76 22.11 3.48
N TYR A 92 4.83 20.90 4.04
CA TYR A 92 6.06 20.14 4.18
C TYR A 92 6.24 19.10 3.08
N ASN A 93 7.45 19.07 2.52
CA ASN A 93 8.01 17.88 1.90
C ASN A 93 8.81 17.12 2.97
N TYR A 94 8.78 15.79 2.92
CA TYR A 94 9.70 14.95 3.66
C TYR A 94 10.78 14.42 2.72
N TRP A 95 12.04 14.65 3.09
CA TRP A 95 13.20 14.31 2.29
C TRP A 95 14.12 13.35 3.05
N CYS A 96 14.94 12.59 2.34
CA CYS A 96 16.10 11.88 2.87
C CYS A 96 17.25 12.03 1.87
N SER A 97 18.36 12.66 2.27
CA SER A 97 19.34 13.09 1.27
C SER A 97 20.06 11.91 0.59
N PRO A 98 20.19 11.90 -0.76
CA PRO A 98 21.00 10.93 -1.50
C PRO A 98 22.51 11.17 -1.38
N VAL A 99 22.92 12.31 -0.81
CA VAL A 99 24.30 12.77 -0.70
C VAL A 99 24.60 13.28 0.71
N GLY A 100 25.86 13.21 1.12
CA GLY A 100 26.38 13.91 2.30
C GLY A 100 27.42 14.96 1.91
N GLU A 101 28.02 15.62 2.91
CA GLU A 101 29.13 16.53 2.67
C GLU A 101 30.29 15.84 1.94
N PRO A 102 30.90 16.52 0.96
CA PRO A 102 32.16 16.07 0.37
C PRO A 102 33.22 15.83 1.46
N SER A 103 33.90 14.70 1.36
CA SER A 103 34.92 14.28 2.33
C SER A 103 35.86 13.27 1.70
N SER A 104 37.16 13.42 1.93
CA SER A 104 38.20 12.46 1.55
C SER A 104 38.19 11.17 2.41
N THR A 105 37.38 11.13 3.48
CA THR A 105 37.24 9.96 4.34
C THR A 105 36.17 9.01 3.78
N THR A 106 36.45 7.70 3.87
CA THR A 106 35.48 6.65 3.54
C THR A 106 34.26 6.71 4.46
N GLY A 107 33.11 6.24 3.99
CA GLY A 107 31.86 6.24 4.72
C GLY A 107 30.90 7.33 4.24
N ASN A 108 29.65 7.23 4.69
CA ASN A 108 28.64 8.26 4.39
C ASN A 108 28.85 9.46 5.32
N SER A 109 28.80 10.66 4.75
CA SER A 109 28.92 11.91 5.51
C SER A 109 27.55 12.40 5.97
N LYS A 110 27.51 13.27 6.99
CA LYS A 110 26.29 14.01 7.33
C LYS A 110 25.93 14.99 6.21
N PHE A 111 24.66 15.36 6.16
CA PHE A 111 24.08 16.31 5.23
C PHE A 111 23.71 17.62 5.95
N GLY A 112 23.83 18.73 5.24
CA GLY A 112 23.26 20.02 5.62
C GLY A 112 22.50 20.63 4.43
N ILE A 113 21.45 21.40 4.72
CA ILE A 113 20.57 21.97 3.67
C ILE A 113 21.29 22.94 2.73
N SER A 114 22.48 23.44 3.09
CA SER A 114 23.33 24.22 2.21
C SER A 114 23.72 23.46 0.94
N ARG A 115 23.59 22.12 0.93
CA ARG A 115 23.82 21.24 -0.23
C ARG A 115 22.67 21.20 -1.23
N LEU A 116 21.54 21.84 -0.92
CA LEU A 116 20.44 22.09 -1.85
C LEU A 116 20.73 23.36 -2.64
N LYS A 117 20.90 23.22 -3.95
CA LYS A 117 21.22 24.34 -4.86
C LYS A 117 20.05 24.62 -5.80
N LEU A 118 20.04 25.82 -6.39
CA LEU A 118 19.14 26.12 -7.49
C LEU A 118 19.82 25.75 -8.81
N PRO A 119 19.24 24.87 -9.65
CA PRO A 119 19.73 24.63 -10.99
C PRO A 119 19.64 25.88 -11.88
N LEU A 120 20.72 26.26 -12.56
CA LEU A 120 20.70 27.31 -13.59
C LEU A 120 20.80 26.76 -15.00
N THR A 121 21.56 25.68 -15.17
CA THR A 121 21.68 24.93 -16.43
C THR A 121 21.77 23.44 -16.11
N SER A 122 22.01 22.60 -17.11
CA SER A 122 22.29 21.17 -16.91
C SER A 122 23.51 20.93 -16.02
N LEU A 123 24.45 21.88 -15.93
CA LEU A 123 25.68 21.77 -15.12
C LEU A 123 25.76 22.83 -14.01
N GLY A 124 25.28 24.04 -14.30
CA GLY A 124 25.40 25.23 -13.46
C GLY A 124 24.37 25.30 -12.34
N LYS A 125 24.74 25.97 -11.26
CA LYS A 125 23.88 26.21 -10.09
C LYS A 125 24.12 27.60 -9.50
N SER A 126 23.18 28.09 -8.71
CA SER A 126 23.41 29.11 -7.69
C SER A 126 23.20 28.52 -6.29
N ASP A 127 23.81 29.15 -5.29
CA ASP A 127 23.60 28.78 -3.89
C ASP A 127 22.25 29.31 -3.40
N ALA A 128 21.53 28.49 -2.64
CA ALA A 128 20.35 28.95 -1.94
C ALA A 128 20.75 29.87 -0.78
N VAL A 129 20.02 30.98 -0.62
CA VAL A 129 20.11 31.82 0.57
C VAL A 129 19.38 31.11 1.71
N ILE A 130 20.04 30.92 2.85
CA ILE A 130 19.42 30.29 4.01
C ILE A 130 18.93 31.38 4.97
N THR A 131 17.60 31.46 5.15
CA THR A 131 16.97 32.52 5.96
C THR A 131 16.42 32.00 7.28
N SER A 132 16.42 32.87 8.30
CA SER A 132 15.70 32.67 9.57
C SER A 132 14.21 33.03 9.49
N GLY A 133 13.76 33.61 8.37
CA GLY A 133 12.36 33.92 8.10
C GLY A 133 11.45 32.69 8.08
N LEU A 134 10.14 32.93 8.03
CA LEU A 134 9.14 31.87 7.96
C LEU A 134 9.05 31.25 6.57
N ASP A 135 9.42 31.96 5.51
CA ASP A 135 9.12 31.53 4.15
C ASP A 135 10.37 31.35 3.30
N GLY A 136 10.40 30.23 2.58
CA GLY A 136 11.28 30.07 1.43
C GLY A 136 10.65 30.76 0.22
N VAL A 137 11.50 31.36 -0.62
CA VAL A 137 11.06 32.12 -1.81
C VAL A 137 11.85 31.66 -3.01
N SER A 138 11.15 31.45 -4.11
CA SER A 138 11.70 31.13 -5.42
C SER A 138 11.43 32.28 -6.38
N THR A 139 12.48 32.73 -7.06
CA THR A 139 12.43 33.73 -8.13
C THR A 139 13.33 33.28 -9.28
N ASN A 140 13.20 33.90 -10.45
CA ASN A 140 14.07 33.57 -11.58
C ASN A 140 15.56 33.69 -11.21
N GLY A 141 16.25 32.54 -11.13
CA GLY A 141 17.66 32.47 -10.75
C GLY A 141 17.98 32.65 -9.25
N GLY A 142 16.96 32.80 -8.40
CA GLY A 142 17.10 32.99 -6.95
C GLY A 142 16.32 31.98 -6.13
N LEU A 143 16.94 31.42 -5.08
CA LEU A 143 16.30 30.49 -4.16
C LEU A 143 16.63 30.87 -2.72
N THR A 144 15.61 30.99 -1.89
CA THR A 144 15.72 31.14 -0.44
C THR A 144 15.07 29.95 0.25
N ILE A 145 15.78 29.32 1.19
CA ILE A 145 15.27 28.21 2.01
C ILE A 145 15.15 28.68 3.46
N ALA A 146 13.96 28.54 4.04
CA ALA A 146 13.69 28.86 5.44
C ALA A 146 14.20 27.75 6.36
N LYS A 147 15.29 28.00 7.10
CA LYS A 147 15.90 26.99 7.98
C LYS A 147 15.01 26.61 9.16
N ARG A 148 14.05 27.47 9.52
CA ARG A 148 13.11 27.26 10.62
C ARG A 148 12.37 25.93 10.51
N TRP A 149 12.15 25.40 9.31
CA TRP A 149 11.33 24.21 9.07
C TRP A 149 12.13 22.92 8.90
N ILE A 150 13.44 22.96 9.13
CA ILE A 150 14.32 21.82 8.98
C ILE A 150 14.42 21.07 10.30
N HIS A 151 13.70 19.95 10.36
CA HIS A 151 13.66 19.09 11.53
C HIS A 151 13.83 17.63 11.14
N THR A 152 14.40 16.85 12.04
CA THR A 152 14.37 15.38 12.00
C THR A 152 13.38 14.87 13.03
N TYR A 153 12.89 13.64 12.86
CA TYR A 153 12.00 13.00 13.83
C TYR A 153 12.47 11.57 14.05
N GLN A 154 13.00 11.26 15.23
CA GLN A 154 13.62 9.96 15.50
C GLN A 154 13.02 9.35 16.77
N GLN A 155 12.55 8.11 16.69
CA GLN A 155 12.11 7.30 17.83
C GLN A 155 11.14 8.03 18.78
N SER A 156 10.17 8.77 18.25
CA SER A 156 9.17 9.49 19.05
C SER A 156 7.74 9.15 18.65
N SER A 157 6.78 9.46 19.53
CA SER A 157 5.34 9.26 19.33
C SER A 157 4.53 10.53 19.61
N VAL A 158 5.19 11.65 19.86
CA VAL A 158 4.58 12.93 20.23
C VAL A 158 5.12 14.06 19.36
N TYR A 159 4.36 15.15 19.24
CA TYR A 159 4.75 16.26 18.38
C TYR A 159 6.07 16.92 18.80
N ASN A 160 6.37 17.03 20.11
CA ASN A 160 7.65 17.60 20.56
C ASN A 160 8.90 16.78 20.17
N GLY A 161 8.73 15.60 19.56
CA GLY A 161 9.80 14.76 19.06
C GLY A 161 10.52 15.31 17.82
N TRP A 162 10.01 16.39 17.21
CA TRP A 162 10.71 17.08 16.13
C TRP A 162 11.95 17.78 16.67
N VAL A 163 13.13 17.38 16.17
CA VAL A 163 14.42 17.95 16.55
C VAL A 163 14.87 18.93 15.48
N PHE A 164 14.96 20.21 15.86
CA PHE A 164 15.42 21.28 14.98
C PHE A 164 16.88 21.05 14.55
N LYS A 165 17.13 21.15 13.24
CA LYS A 165 18.47 21.08 12.64
C LYS A 165 18.90 22.40 12.03
N GLY A 166 17.95 23.18 11.52
CA GLY A 166 18.25 24.45 10.88
C GLY A 166 19.23 24.30 9.72
N ASP A 167 20.32 25.05 9.78
CA ASP A 167 21.42 25.06 8.81
C ASP A 167 22.64 24.25 9.24
N ALA A 168 22.54 23.46 10.32
CA ALA A 168 23.61 22.59 10.75
C ALA A 168 23.86 21.44 9.75
N ILE A 169 25.12 21.01 9.67
CA ILE A 169 25.53 19.82 8.92
C ILE A 169 25.46 18.61 9.85
N ASP A 170 24.25 18.21 10.23
CA ASP A 170 24.05 17.25 11.31
C ASP A 170 22.98 16.17 11.06
N ILE A 171 22.45 16.09 9.84
CA ILE A 171 21.50 15.05 9.41
C ILE A 171 22.31 13.85 8.91
N LYS A 172 22.18 12.67 9.52
CA LYS A 172 22.93 11.49 9.08
C LYS A 172 22.33 10.88 7.81
N ALA A 173 23.12 10.13 7.06
CA ALA A 173 22.59 9.34 5.95
C ALA A 173 21.51 8.36 6.48
N GLY A 174 20.37 8.29 5.78
CA GLY A 174 19.20 7.50 6.22
C GLY A 174 18.25 8.23 7.18
N GLU A 175 18.69 9.31 7.84
CA GLU A 175 17.78 10.18 8.59
C GLU A 175 17.00 11.03 7.58
N GLY A 176 15.67 11.01 7.69
CA GLY A 176 14.83 11.92 6.92
C GLY A 176 14.63 13.25 7.65
N PHE A 177 14.30 14.30 6.90
CA PHE A 177 14.06 15.63 7.41
C PHE A 177 12.84 16.29 6.76
N SER A 178 12.14 17.12 7.53
CA SER A 178 11.08 17.98 7.03
C SER A 178 11.69 19.22 6.36
N MET A 179 11.05 19.71 5.29
CA MET A 179 11.35 21.01 4.72
C MET A 179 10.10 21.58 4.06
N LYS A 180 9.75 22.82 4.37
CA LYS A 180 8.66 23.47 3.66
C LYS A 180 9.04 23.79 2.22
N GLY A 181 8.04 23.85 1.34
CA GLY A 181 8.24 24.33 -0.02
C GLY A 181 8.57 25.82 -0.09
N THR A 182 8.43 26.40 -1.28
CA THR A 182 8.70 27.82 -1.51
C THR A 182 7.49 28.50 -2.12
N MET A 183 7.31 29.78 -1.81
CA MET A 183 6.40 30.65 -2.57
C MET A 183 7.08 31.16 -3.84
N GLY A 184 6.32 31.86 -4.67
CA GLY A 184 6.81 32.46 -5.91
C GLY A 184 6.94 31.45 -7.05
N THR A 185 7.61 31.88 -8.11
CA THR A 185 7.80 31.13 -9.35
C THR A 185 9.22 31.34 -9.86
N ASP A 186 9.81 30.28 -10.41
CA ASP A 186 11.04 30.34 -11.18
C ASP A 186 10.76 29.67 -12.53
N ASN A 187 10.64 30.50 -13.56
CA ASN A 187 10.31 30.08 -14.92
C ASN A 187 11.53 29.53 -15.67
N MET A 188 12.72 29.51 -15.05
CA MET A 188 13.92 28.96 -15.65
C MET A 188 13.76 27.46 -15.90
N ILE A 189 14.04 27.05 -17.14
CA ILE A 189 14.13 25.64 -17.53
C ILE A 189 15.62 25.31 -17.64
N PRO A 190 16.20 24.58 -16.67
CA PRO A 190 17.65 24.39 -16.62
C PRO A 190 18.19 23.51 -17.75
N MET A 191 17.33 22.74 -18.43
CA MET A 191 17.72 21.91 -19.56
C MET A 191 16.51 21.53 -20.41
N THR A 192 16.71 21.42 -21.73
CA THR A 192 15.69 20.95 -22.68
C THR A 192 15.07 19.62 -22.27
N GLY A 193 13.74 19.57 -22.22
CA GLY A 193 12.96 18.39 -21.83
C GLY A 193 12.65 18.29 -20.34
N LEU A 194 13.03 19.30 -19.54
CA LEU A 194 12.52 19.50 -18.18
C LEU A 194 11.47 20.61 -18.15
N THR A 195 10.75 20.70 -17.04
CA THR A 195 9.84 21.82 -16.73
C THR A 195 10.60 22.96 -16.05
N GLN A 196 9.92 24.07 -15.81
CA GLN A 196 10.45 25.20 -15.03
C GLN A 196 10.84 24.78 -13.60
N ASN A 197 11.80 25.49 -13.00
CA ASN A 197 12.31 25.21 -11.66
C ASN A 197 11.27 25.36 -10.56
N ASN A 198 10.28 26.24 -10.70
CA ASN A 198 9.14 26.26 -9.81
C ASN A 198 7.90 26.80 -10.50
N SER A 199 6.91 25.92 -10.69
CA SER A 199 5.61 26.23 -11.29
C SER A 199 4.59 26.81 -10.31
N GLY A 200 5.04 27.38 -9.19
CA GLY A 200 4.17 27.98 -8.17
C GLY A 200 3.81 27.08 -7.00
N SER A 201 4.56 25.99 -6.76
CA SER A 201 4.54 25.08 -5.57
C SER A 201 5.38 23.81 -5.80
N ASN A 202 6.26 23.78 -6.81
CA ASN A 202 6.99 22.57 -7.22
C ASN A 202 8.48 22.90 -7.42
N GLN A 203 9.13 23.39 -6.36
CA GLN A 203 10.52 23.82 -6.44
C GLN A 203 11.45 22.63 -6.75
N ARG A 204 12.28 22.81 -7.78
CA ARG A 204 13.40 21.94 -8.11
C ARG A 204 14.63 22.32 -7.31
N TYR A 205 15.21 21.32 -6.66
CA TYR A 205 16.46 21.41 -5.95
C TYR A 205 17.50 20.55 -6.66
N ASP A 206 18.75 21.01 -6.65
CA ASP A 206 19.92 20.24 -7.04
C ASP A 206 20.66 19.78 -5.79
N PHE A 207 20.50 18.50 -5.44
CA PHE A 207 21.24 17.88 -4.35
C PHE A 207 22.67 17.63 -4.82
N ARG A 208 23.63 18.34 -4.22
CA ARG A 208 25.06 18.18 -4.55
C ARG A 208 25.84 17.62 -3.38
N GLY A 209 26.66 16.58 -3.57
CA GLY A 209 27.59 16.12 -2.53
C GLY A 209 28.21 14.75 -2.80
N LYS A 210 28.84 14.17 -1.79
CA LYS A 210 29.37 12.80 -1.89
C LYS A 210 28.20 11.80 -1.87
N PRO A 211 28.08 10.89 -2.86
CA PRO A 211 26.94 9.98 -2.92
C PRO A 211 26.96 8.97 -1.79
N ASN A 212 25.79 8.78 -1.17
CA ASN A 212 25.60 7.75 -0.15
C ASN A 212 25.56 6.36 -0.78
N SER A 213 26.11 5.38 -0.06
CA SER A 213 26.20 3.97 -0.49
C SER A 213 26.31 3.02 0.70
N GLY A 214 26.30 1.72 0.40
CA GLY A 214 26.49 0.66 1.38
C GLY A 214 25.32 0.56 2.37
N ASP A 215 25.54 -0.14 3.46
CA ASP A 215 24.55 -0.36 4.50
C ASP A 215 24.42 0.89 5.38
N ILE A 216 23.20 1.42 5.47
CA ILE A 216 22.83 2.61 6.25
C ILE A 216 21.87 2.21 7.35
N LYS A 217 22.23 2.50 8.59
CA LYS A 217 21.47 2.11 9.79
C LYS A 217 20.63 3.25 10.30
N VAL A 218 19.36 2.97 10.60
CA VAL A 218 18.38 3.93 11.09
C VAL A 218 17.80 3.40 12.41
N PRO A 219 18.03 4.07 13.55
CA PRO A 219 17.48 3.65 14.83
C PRO A 219 15.96 3.66 14.85
N ILE A 220 15.38 2.63 15.48
CA ILE A 220 13.93 2.49 15.65
C ILE A 220 13.61 2.03 17.08
N ALA A 221 12.43 2.39 17.57
CA ALA A 221 11.99 2.07 18.92
C ALA A 221 10.55 1.58 18.89
N ASP A 222 10.23 0.67 19.81
CA ASP A 222 8.90 0.04 19.89
C ASP A 222 7.79 1.09 20.07
N GLY A 223 6.76 0.99 19.25
CA GLY A 223 5.61 1.90 19.24
C GLY A 223 5.94 3.34 18.82
N LYS A 224 7.16 3.62 18.34
CA LYS A 224 7.61 4.96 17.93
C LYS A 224 7.71 5.09 16.41
N LEU A 225 7.57 6.32 15.94
CA LEU A 225 7.83 6.71 14.56
C LEU A 225 9.26 7.24 14.41
N THR A 226 9.85 6.93 13.27
CA THR A 226 11.14 7.48 12.81
C THR A 226 10.97 7.98 11.37
N LEU A 227 11.35 9.23 11.11
CA LEU A 227 11.45 9.80 9.78
C LEU A 227 12.75 9.33 9.11
N THR A 228 12.59 8.57 8.04
CA THR A 228 13.66 8.06 7.18
C THR A 228 13.30 8.33 5.73
N GLY A 229 13.90 7.62 4.77
CA GLY A 229 13.55 7.73 3.36
C GLY A 229 14.47 6.93 2.47
N ASN A 230 14.56 7.33 1.21
CA ASN A 230 15.55 6.83 0.27
C ASN A 230 16.85 7.65 0.35
N PRO A 231 17.93 7.12 0.97
CA PRO A 231 19.19 7.84 1.13
C PRO A 231 20.12 7.68 -0.07
N TYR A 232 19.70 7.09 -1.19
CA TYR A 232 20.58 6.73 -2.29
C TYR A 232 20.32 7.52 -3.58
N PRO A 233 21.34 7.73 -4.43
CA PRO A 233 21.19 8.34 -5.75
C PRO A 233 20.58 7.39 -6.81
N SER A 234 19.64 6.54 -6.38
CA SER A 234 18.82 5.64 -7.21
C SER A 234 17.50 5.39 -6.48
N ALA A 235 16.45 4.93 -7.16
CA ALA A 235 15.24 4.46 -6.49
C ALA A 235 15.54 3.24 -5.60
N ILE A 236 14.68 3.00 -4.59
CA ILE A 236 14.68 1.78 -3.77
C ILE A 236 13.32 1.09 -3.82
N ASP A 237 13.31 -0.24 -3.72
CA ASP A 237 12.09 -1.02 -3.53
C ASP A 237 11.78 -1.14 -2.02
N LEU A 238 10.66 -0.55 -1.60
CA LEU A 238 10.19 -0.60 -0.21
C LEU A 238 9.81 -2.02 0.21
N ASN A 239 9.42 -2.90 -0.70
CA ASN A 239 9.17 -4.30 -0.38
C ASN A 239 10.48 -4.98 0.02
N LEU A 240 11.56 -4.74 -0.72
CA LEU A 240 12.88 -5.27 -0.38
C LEU A 240 13.40 -4.70 0.94
N PHE A 241 13.20 -3.40 1.17
CA PHE A 241 13.65 -2.76 2.42
C PHE A 241 12.87 -3.24 3.64
N LEU A 242 11.55 -3.13 3.63
CA LEU A 242 10.73 -3.39 4.81
C LEU A 242 10.53 -4.88 5.06
N ASN A 243 10.67 -5.75 4.05
CA ASN A 243 10.64 -7.22 4.24
C ASN A 243 12.03 -7.85 4.26
N ASP A 244 13.10 -7.06 4.33
CA ASP A 244 14.44 -7.59 4.58
C ASP A 244 14.43 -8.37 5.91
N PRO A 245 14.93 -9.62 5.98
CA PRO A 245 14.98 -10.39 7.21
C PRO A 245 15.66 -9.67 8.38
N ALA A 246 16.58 -8.74 8.10
CA ALA A 246 17.23 -7.91 9.12
C ALA A 246 16.30 -6.82 9.70
N ASN A 247 15.25 -6.43 8.97
CA ASN A 247 14.33 -5.33 9.32
C ASN A 247 12.99 -5.82 9.86
N VAL A 248 12.54 -7.01 9.44
CA VAL A 248 11.26 -7.64 9.87
C VAL A 248 11.08 -7.68 11.40
N PRO A 249 12.09 -8.00 12.23
CA PRO A 249 11.92 -8.01 13.68
C PRO A 249 11.61 -6.65 14.31
N PHE A 250 11.96 -5.54 13.64
CA PHE A 250 11.97 -4.20 14.25
C PHE A 250 10.89 -3.25 13.72
N SER A 251 10.29 -3.52 12.55
CA SER A 251 9.25 -2.67 11.95
C SER A 251 7.96 -3.44 11.69
N ASP A 252 6.81 -2.76 11.73
CA ASP A 252 5.51 -3.31 11.36
C ASP A 252 5.31 -3.55 9.85
N GLY A 253 6.30 -3.17 9.01
CA GLY A 253 6.23 -3.39 7.56
C GLY A 253 5.48 -2.29 6.80
N THR A 254 5.19 -1.16 7.46
CA THR A 254 4.52 -0.01 6.84
C THR A 254 5.46 1.18 6.61
N ALA A 255 5.21 1.92 5.54
CA ALA A 255 5.76 3.25 5.29
C ALA A 255 4.61 4.27 5.27
N LEU A 256 4.73 5.33 6.07
CA LEU A 256 3.71 6.36 6.19
C LEU A 256 4.15 7.64 5.47
N PHE A 257 3.33 8.11 4.53
CA PHE A 257 3.61 9.27 3.70
C PHE A 257 2.75 10.43 4.14
N TRP A 258 3.38 11.55 4.49
CA TRP A 258 2.66 12.75 4.86
C TRP A 258 2.04 13.40 3.63
N GLU A 259 0.77 13.79 3.74
CA GLU A 259 -0.01 14.46 2.71
C GLU A 259 -0.70 15.69 3.29
N HIS A 260 -0.89 16.71 2.46
CA HIS A 260 -1.49 17.98 2.85
C HIS A 260 -2.73 18.35 2.03
N ASP A 261 -3.65 19.08 2.67
CA ASP A 261 -4.67 19.84 1.97
C ASP A 261 -4.04 21.09 1.34
N LYS A 262 -3.90 21.07 0.01
CA LYS A 262 -3.32 22.16 -0.80
C LYS A 262 -4.13 23.44 -0.83
N THR A 263 -5.33 23.45 -0.25
CA THR A 263 -6.15 24.67 -0.10
C THR A 263 -5.83 25.45 1.18
N VAL A 264 -5.07 24.87 2.11
CA VAL A 264 -4.75 25.49 3.40
C VAL A 264 -3.35 26.08 3.40
N ASN A 265 -3.28 27.40 3.56
CA ASN A 265 -2.05 28.17 3.49
C ASN A 265 -1.79 28.90 4.82
N SER A 266 -1.24 28.19 5.80
CA SER A 266 -0.96 28.74 7.13
C SER A 266 0.36 28.23 7.73
N HIS A 267 0.96 29.01 8.62
CA HIS A 267 2.07 28.59 9.48
C HIS A 267 1.62 28.14 10.88
N TYR A 268 0.36 28.38 11.24
CA TYR A 268 -0.19 28.01 12.54
C TYR A 268 -0.60 26.55 12.53
N LEU A 269 0.06 25.73 13.37
CA LEU A 269 -0.25 24.30 13.51
C LEU A 269 -1.77 24.04 13.68
N GLY A 270 -2.42 24.91 14.45
CA GLY A 270 -3.88 25.08 14.60
C GLY A 270 -4.72 24.82 13.35
N GLU A 271 -4.22 25.34 12.23
CA GLU A 271 -4.93 25.45 10.97
C GLU A 271 -4.45 24.41 9.95
N TYR A 272 -3.36 23.68 10.23
CA TYR A 272 -2.80 22.69 9.30
C TYR A 272 -3.82 21.62 9.00
N ARG A 273 -3.93 21.27 7.73
CA ARG A 273 -4.72 20.12 7.29
C ARG A 273 -3.84 19.13 6.56
N GLY A 274 -3.79 17.92 7.07
CA GLY A 274 -2.95 16.85 6.55
C GLY A 274 -3.00 15.61 7.40
N GLY A 275 -2.38 14.54 6.90
CA GLY A 275 -2.33 13.25 7.56
C GLY A 275 -1.35 12.31 6.88
N TYR A 276 -1.34 11.06 7.33
CA TYR A 276 -0.47 10.04 6.77
C TYR A 276 -1.26 9.05 5.93
N GLY A 277 -0.88 8.89 4.67
CA GLY A 277 -1.25 7.72 3.88
C GLY A 277 -0.35 6.55 4.23
N VAL A 278 -0.86 5.33 4.07
CA VAL A 278 -0.21 4.11 4.58
C VAL A 278 0.08 3.15 3.44
N TYR A 279 1.35 2.84 3.23
CA TYR A 279 1.80 1.77 2.35
C TYR A 279 2.22 0.56 3.17
N ASN A 280 1.75 -0.64 2.81
CA ASN A 280 2.21 -1.90 3.40
C ASN A 280 3.08 -2.67 2.40
N ALA A 281 4.31 -2.99 2.80
CA ALA A 281 5.30 -3.65 1.95
C ALA A 281 5.00 -5.14 1.66
N THR A 282 4.27 -5.82 2.54
CA THR A 282 3.86 -7.22 2.36
C THR A 282 2.77 -7.30 1.28
N THR A 283 1.77 -6.42 1.36
CA THR A 283 0.63 -6.43 0.44
C THR A 283 0.82 -5.56 -0.79
N SER A 284 1.78 -4.64 -0.77
CA SER A 284 1.95 -3.59 -1.78
C SER A 284 0.73 -2.67 -1.95
N VAL A 285 -0.13 -2.60 -0.93
CA VAL A 285 -1.34 -1.76 -0.96
C VAL A 285 -1.08 -0.43 -0.28
N TYR A 286 -1.62 0.63 -0.88
CA TYR A 286 -1.62 1.99 -0.35
C TYR A 286 -3.05 2.43 -0.01
N THR A 287 -3.26 3.09 1.13
CA THR A 287 -4.47 3.87 1.41
C THR A 287 -4.11 5.34 1.66
N PRO A 288 -4.88 6.29 1.09
CA PRO A 288 -4.61 7.73 1.22
C PRO A 288 -4.77 8.23 2.66
N ALA A 289 -4.19 9.40 2.92
CA ALA A 289 -4.35 10.06 4.20
C ALA A 289 -5.79 10.53 4.44
N VAL A 290 -6.18 10.50 5.72
CA VAL A 290 -7.31 11.27 6.22
C VAL A 290 -6.78 12.59 6.78
N PHE A 291 -7.42 13.72 6.49
CA PHE A 291 -6.94 15.04 6.89
C PHE A 291 -7.60 15.56 8.17
N TYR A 292 -6.76 16.08 9.07
CA TYR A 292 -7.14 16.64 10.37
C TYR A 292 -6.70 18.07 10.51
N THR A 293 -7.39 18.84 11.37
CA THR A 293 -6.76 20.00 12.03
C THR A 293 -5.88 19.56 13.20
N TYR A 294 -5.05 20.45 13.73
CA TYR A 294 -4.18 20.17 14.88
C TYR A 294 -4.32 21.27 15.92
N ASP A 295 -4.12 21.00 17.21
CA ASP A 295 -4.02 22.02 18.26
C ASP A 295 -2.57 22.55 18.38
N SER A 296 -2.34 23.51 19.27
CA SER A 296 -1.01 24.10 19.49
C SER A 296 0.02 23.12 20.08
N ALA A 297 -0.42 22.02 20.69
CA ALA A 297 0.43 20.94 21.19
C ALA A 297 0.66 19.83 20.13
N GLY A 298 0.07 19.96 18.94
CA GLY A 298 0.14 18.98 17.86
C GLY A 298 -0.77 17.77 18.08
N ASN A 299 -1.71 17.83 19.01
CA ASN A 299 -2.79 16.86 19.08
C ASN A 299 -3.78 17.13 17.95
N LYS A 300 -4.48 16.10 17.49
CA LYS A 300 -5.39 16.21 16.35
C LYS A 300 -6.73 16.80 16.78
N GLY A 301 -7.26 17.69 15.96
CA GLY A 301 -8.58 18.29 16.09
C GLY A 301 -9.63 17.61 15.20
N ALA A 302 -10.58 18.39 14.70
CA ALA A 302 -11.67 17.88 13.86
C ALA A 302 -11.14 17.29 12.53
N ILE A 303 -11.78 16.21 12.07
CA ILE A 303 -11.56 15.65 10.74
C ILE A 303 -12.18 16.60 9.71
N TYR A 304 -11.51 16.86 8.59
CA TYR A 304 -11.94 17.90 7.64
C TYR A 304 -12.15 17.42 6.19
N SER A 305 -11.37 16.45 5.71
CA SER A 305 -11.54 15.88 4.37
C SER A 305 -10.66 14.63 4.18
N SER A 306 -10.86 13.88 3.09
CA SER A 306 -9.85 12.96 2.56
C SER A 306 -9.71 13.19 1.06
N PRO A 307 -8.49 13.38 0.56
CA PRO A 307 -8.24 13.29 -0.87
C PRO A 307 -8.35 11.83 -1.30
N GLY A 308 -9.02 11.58 -2.41
CA GLY A 308 -9.00 10.26 -3.07
C GLY A 308 -7.73 10.05 -3.90
N HIS A 309 -6.54 10.32 -3.34
CA HIS A 309 -5.28 10.16 -4.06
C HIS A 309 -4.75 8.73 -3.94
N ASP A 310 -4.81 7.97 -5.03
CA ASP A 310 -4.20 6.64 -5.10
C ASP A 310 -2.74 6.75 -5.57
N TYR A 311 -1.81 6.81 -4.62
CA TYR A 311 -0.38 6.81 -4.93
C TYR A 311 0.16 5.39 -5.06
N LYS A 312 1.05 5.20 -6.03
CA LYS A 312 1.83 3.98 -6.13
C LYS A 312 3.19 4.19 -5.44
N ARG A 313 3.44 3.46 -4.35
CA ARG A 313 4.54 3.72 -3.40
C ARG A 313 5.61 2.62 -3.30
N ARG A 314 5.50 1.51 -4.05
CA ARG A 314 6.48 0.40 -3.98
C ARG A 314 7.90 0.88 -4.18
N PHE A 315 8.13 1.70 -5.20
CA PHE A 315 9.43 2.26 -5.47
C PHE A 315 9.51 3.68 -4.93
N SER A 316 10.43 3.91 -4.01
CA SER A 316 10.67 5.22 -3.42
C SER A 316 11.71 5.96 -4.27
N PRO A 317 11.38 7.13 -4.87
CA PRO A 317 12.31 7.87 -5.71
C PRO A 317 13.46 8.47 -4.90
N ILE A 318 14.47 8.97 -5.60
CA ILE A 318 15.66 9.57 -5.00
C ILE A 318 15.21 10.70 -4.07
N GLY A 319 15.65 10.70 -2.81
CA GLY A 319 15.33 11.82 -1.93
C GLY A 319 14.01 11.70 -1.17
N GLN A 320 13.08 10.80 -1.52
CA GLN A 320 11.77 10.71 -0.86
C GLN A 320 11.91 10.29 0.61
N GLY A 321 11.37 11.12 1.51
CA GLY A 321 11.24 10.80 2.93
C GLY A 321 9.88 10.15 3.26
N PHE A 322 9.86 9.31 4.30
CA PHE A 322 8.65 8.68 4.85
C PHE A 322 8.88 8.26 6.31
N MET A 323 7.80 8.11 7.07
CA MET A 323 7.87 7.59 8.43
C MET A 323 7.81 6.06 8.42
N VAL A 324 8.52 5.43 9.35
CA VAL A 324 8.39 4.01 9.68
C VAL A 324 8.00 3.85 11.13
N ARG A 325 7.22 2.81 11.45
CA ARG A 325 6.84 2.49 12.84
C ARG A 325 7.63 1.29 13.35
N GLY A 326 8.15 1.44 14.58
CA GLY A 326 8.84 0.37 15.29
C GLY A 326 7.89 -0.60 15.98
N LYS A 327 8.24 -1.89 15.90
CA LYS A 327 7.66 -3.02 16.66
C LYS A 327 8.59 -3.49 17.78
N ALA A 328 9.87 -3.14 17.70
CA ALA A 328 10.87 -3.46 18.71
C ALA A 328 11.98 -2.40 18.70
N ASN A 329 12.77 -2.33 19.78
CA ASN A 329 13.96 -1.49 19.82
C ASN A 329 15.07 -2.12 18.97
N GLY A 330 15.72 -1.32 18.12
CA GLY A 330 16.79 -1.79 17.25
C GLY A 330 17.14 -0.79 16.16
N GLU A 331 17.56 -1.31 15.00
CA GLU A 331 17.92 -0.52 13.83
C GLU A 331 17.35 -1.16 12.57
N LEU A 332 16.80 -0.35 11.67
CA LEU A 332 16.56 -0.76 10.29
C LEU A 332 17.83 -0.54 9.48
N THR A 333 18.17 -1.48 8.61
CA THR A 333 19.29 -1.37 7.68
C THR A 333 18.77 -1.19 6.26
N ILE A 334 19.03 -0.03 5.67
CA ILE A 334 18.84 0.24 4.24
C ILE A 334 20.12 -0.22 3.54
N LYS A 335 20.00 -1.06 2.49
CA LYS A 335 21.14 -1.71 1.82
C LYS A 335 21.17 -1.37 0.34
N ASN A 336 22.37 -1.47 -0.25
CA ASN A 336 22.50 -1.37 -1.70
C ASN A 336 21.67 -2.44 -2.45
N SER A 337 21.40 -3.61 -1.84
CA SER A 337 20.50 -4.62 -2.40
C SER A 337 19.05 -4.16 -2.56
N HIS A 338 18.62 -3.10 -1.87
CA HIS A 338 17.26 -2.54 -2.01
C HIS A 338 17.14 -1.60 -3.23
N ARG A 339 18.24 -1.28 -3.91
CA ARG A 339 18.26 -0.33 -5.03
C ARG A 339 17.72 -0.94 -6.32
N VAL A 340 16.96 -0.13 -7.04
CA VAL A 340 16.36 -0.45 -8.34
C VAL A 340 16.47 0.75 -9.28
N PHE A 341 16.43 0.49 -10.59
CA PHE A 341 16.37 1.55 -11.58
C PHE A 341 14.94 1.76 -12.03
N VAL A 342 14.27 2.71 -11.38
CA VAL A 342 12.92 3.12 -11.73
C VAL A 342 12.87 4.64 -11.81
N LYS A 343 12.54 5.15 -12.99
CA LYS A 343 12.31 6.58 -13.22
C LYS A 343 10.96 7.00 -12.64
N GLU A 344 10.86 8.24 -12.18
CA GLU A 344 9.58 8.78 -11.71
C GLU A 344 8.57 8.92 -12.85
N ASN A 345 7.29 8.67 -12.54
CA ASN A 345 6.14 8.92 -13.43
C ASN A 345 6.17 8.20 -14.80
N VAL A 346 6.93 7.11 -14.95
CA VAL A 346 6.81 6.24 -16.13
C VAL A 346 5.58 5.35 -15.97
N VAL A 347 4.71 5.36 -16.99
CA VAL A 347 3.54 4.47 -17.06
C VAL A 347 4.02 3.03 -16.82
N ASN A 348 3.44 2.32 -15.85
CA ASN A 348 3.79 0.96 -15.41
C ASN A 348 4.91 0.77 -14.37
N THR A 349 5.51 1.81 -13.79
CA THR A 349 6.64 1.61 -12.83
C THR A 349 6.41 2.11 -11.40
N THR A 350 5.19 2.50 -11.00
CA THR A 350 4.77 2.72 -9.59
C THR A 350 5.71 3.54 -8.67
N SER A 351 6.51 4.47 -9.23
CA SER A 351 7.40 5.37 -8.47
C SER A 351 6.88 6.80 -8.56
N GLN A 352 6.45 7.36 -7.43
CA GLN A 352 5.81 8.68 -7.37
C GLN A 352 6.19 9.44 -6.08
N PHE A 353 6.74 10.65 -6.25
CA PHE A 353 6.82 11.66 -5.19
C PHE A 353 5.55 12.52 -5.21
N GLU A 354 4.54 12.19 -4.40
CA GLU A 354 3.30 12.96 -4.12
C GLU A 354 2.74 13.82 -5.30
N ARG A 355 2.66 13.24 -6.51
CA ARG A 355 2.11 13.88 -7.73
C ARG A 355 0.82 13.20 -8.15
N ASN A 356 -0.18 13.99 -8.52
CA ASN A 356 -1.47 13.51 -9.03
C ASN A 356 -1.33 13.01 -10.48
N THR A 357 -1.08 11.70 -10.67
CA THR A 357 -1.24 11.06 -11.98
C THR A 357 -2.00 9.73 -11.83
N ASN A 358 -3.24 9.72 -12.31
CA ASN A 358 -4.10 8.53 -12.39
C ASN A 358 -3.67 7.66 -13.58
N ASN A 359 -2.50 7.03 -13.48
CA ASN A 359 -2.04 6.11 -14.52
C ASN A 359 -2.54 4.70 -14.20
N LYS A 360 -3.58 4.24 -14.89
CA LYS A 360 -3.96 2.82 -14.89
C LYS A 360 -2.88 2.03 -15.60
N ASN A 361 -2.31 1.04 -14.92
CA ASN A 361 -1.34 0.14 -15.53
C ASN A 361 -2.09 -0.82 -16.45
N ILE A 362 -1.58 -1.01 -17.67
CA ILE A 362 -2.20 -1.87 -18.69
C ILE A 362 -1.78 -3.34 -18.48
N ASN A 363 -0.66 -3.57 -17.78
CA ASN A 363 -0.07 -4.90 -17.56
C ASN A 363 -0.21 -5.34 -16.09
N SER A 364 -0.48 -6.62 -15.88
CA SER A 364 -0.56 -7.23 -14.53
C SER A 364 0.79 -7.38 -13.83
N PHE A 365 1.90 -7.34 -14.59
CA PHE A 365 3.27 -7.52 -14.12
C PHE A 365 4.17 -6.36 -14.54
N TYR A 366 5.25 -6.13 -13.79
CA TYR A 366 6.22 -5.08 -14.11
C TYR A 366 7.05 -5.42 -15.36
N PRO A 367 7.55 -4.42 -16.10
CA PRO A 367 8.59 -4.65 -17.09
C PRO A 367 9.90 -5.13 -16.42
N PRO A 368 10.90 -5.59 -17.19
CA PRO A 368 12.23 -5.82 -16.66
C PRO A 368 12.78 -4.55 -15.99
N ILE A 369 13.08 -4.63 -14.70
CA ILE A 369 13.64 -3.52 -13.91
C ILE A 369 15.03 -3.93 -13.42
N PRO A 370 16.10 -3.23 -13.85
CA PRO A 370 17.44 -3.45 -13.32
C PRO A 370 17.47 -3.20 -11.81
N ASN A 371 18.07 -4.13 -11.06
CA ASN A 371 18.13 -4.07 -9.60
C ASN A 371 19.33 -4.83 -9.06
N VAL A 372 19.74 -4.51 -7.83
CA VAL A 372 20.90 -5.15 -7.17
C VAL A 372 20.56 -6.52 -6.60
N ALA A 373 19.31 -6.73 -6.16
CA ALA A 373 18.88 -7.97 -5.50
C ALA A 373 18.73 -9.18 -6.45
N GLY A 374 18.74 -8.98 -7.77
CA GLY A 374 18.48 -10.03 -8.75
C GLY A 374 17.01 -10.45 -8.85
N VAL A 375 16.07 -9.59 -8.41
CA VAL A 375 14.63 -9.83 -8.51
C VAL A 375 14.19 -9.81 -9.97
N ASP A 376 13.41 -10.81 -10.37
CA ASP A 376 12.76 -10.85 -11.68
C ASP A 376 11.40 -10.14 -11.62
N TYR A 377 11.41 -8.83 -11.83
CA TYR A 377 10.20 -8.00 -11.80
C TYR A 377 9.15 -8.39 -12.86
N THR A 378 9.52 -9.15 -13.89
CA THR A 378 8.53 -9.63 -14.88
C THR A 378 7.56 -10.67 -14.31
N LYS A 379 7.89 -11.23 -13.14
CA LYS A 379 7.02 -12.14 -12.38
C LYS A 379 6.36 -11.47 -11.18
N GLU A 380 6.70 -10.21 -10.91
CA GLU A 380 6.14 -9.44 -9.82
C GLU A 380 4.87 -8.73 -10.27
N ARG A 381 3.77 -8.94 -9.54
CA ARG A 381 2.51 -8.26 -9.83
C ARG A 381 2.59 -6.78 -9.49
N VAL A 382 1.97 -5.97 -10.33
CA VAL A 382 1.87 -4.51 -10.15
C VAL A 382 0.85 -4.15 -9.07
N ALA A 383 -0.20 -4.95 -8.95
CA ALA A 383 -1.20 -4.86 -7.90
C ALA A 383 -1.56 -6.27 -7.41
N ASN A 384 -1.67 -6.42 -6.10
CA ASN A 384 -2.18 -7.63 -5.47
C ASN A 384 -3.71 -7.56 -5.36
N PRO A 385 -4.42 -8.71 -5.37
CA PRO A 385 -5.87 -8.71 -5.27
C PRO A 385 -6.35 -7.98 -4.01
N ASN A 386 -7.14 -6.94 -4.19
CA ASN A 386 -7.69 -6.17 -3.07
C ASN A 386 -9.00 -5.47 -3.45
N ILE A 387 -9.80 -5.17 -2.42
CA ILE A 387 -10.99 -4.33 -2.52
C ILE A 387 -10.84 -3.19 -1.52
N LYS A 388 -10.93 -1.96 -2.01
CA LYS A 388 -10.92 -0.76 -1.18
C LYS A 388 -12.33 -0.31 -0.89
N LEU A 389 -12.60 -0.01 0.38
CA LEU A 389 -13.86 0.51 0.87
C LEU A 389 -13.68 1.98 1.23
N LYS A 390 -14.49 2.87 0.65
CA LYS A 390 -14.53 4.28 1.02
C LYS A 390 -15.64 4.49 2.03
N VAL A 391 -15.29 5.13 3.13
CA VAL A 391 -16.18 5.42 4.25
C VAL A 391 -16.24 6.92 4.45
N SER A 392 -17.41 7.45 4.79
CA SER A 392 -17.58 8.83 5.25
C SER A 392 -18.30 8.89 6.60
N PHE A 393 -17.92 9.87 7.42
CA PHE A 393 -18.42 10.02 8.79
C PHE A 393 -19.40 11.19 8.91
N CYS A 394 -20.45 11.01 9.70
CA CYS A 394 -21.45 12.02 10.09
C CYS A 394 -21.69 13.11 9.03
N GLU A 395 -22.52 12.82 8.01
CA GLU A 395 -22.85 13.74 6.90
C GLU A 395 -21.71 14.12 5.94
N GLY A 396 -20.58 13.40 5.97
CA GLY A 396 -19.54 13.52 4.93
C GLY A 396 -18.42 14.50 5.27
N VAL A 397 -18.25 14.84 6.55
CA VAL A 397 -17.21 15.76 7.05
C VAL A 397 -15.80 15.26 6.70
N ALA A 398 -15.59 13.95 6.57
CA ALA A 398 -14.35 13.37 6.05
C ALA A 398 -14.59 11.99 5.46
N THR A 399 -13.63 11.54 4.65
CA THR A 399 -13.59 10.17 4.12
C THR A 399 -12.37 9.40 4.62
N LYS A 400 -12.44 8.08 4.58
CA LYS A 400 -11.34 7.16 4.88
C LYS A 400 -11.43 5.97 3.95
N GLU A 401 -10.30 5.38 3.60
CA GLU A 401 -10.25 4.11 2.89
C GLU A 401 -9.80 2.97 3.82
N LEU A 402 -10.46 1.83 3.68
CA LEU A 402 -10.04 0.54 4.22
C LEU A 402 -9.70 -0.38 3.03
N ALA A 403 -8.76 -1.31 3.18
CA ALA A 403 -8.45 -2.29 2.14
C ALA A 403 -8.60 -3.72 2.68
N LEU A 404 -9.42 -4.51 1.99
CA LEU A 404 -9.46 -5.96 2.14
C LEU A 404 -8.44 -6.53 1.14
N VAL A 405 -7.37 -7.13 1.63
CA VAL A 405 -6.31 -7.70 0.79
C VAL A 405 -6.45 -9.22 0.77
N LEU A 406 -6.44 -9.79 -0.44
CA LEU A 406 -6.81 -11.17 -0.69
C LEU A 406 -5.61 -11.91 -1.28
N MET A 407 -4.72 -12.39 -0.42
CA MET A 407 -3.45 -13.00 -0.81
C MET A 407 -3.23 -14.33 -0.08
N ASN A 408 -2.91 -15.39 -0.83
CA ASN A 408 -2.63 -16.72 -0.28
C ASN A 408 -1.41 -16.78 0.67
N GLY A 409 -0.54 -15.76 0.63
CA GLY A 409 0.62 -15.65 1.52
C GLY A 409 0.33 -14.97 2.86
N CYS A 410 -0.89 -14.47 3.08
CA CYS A 410 -1.30 -13.90 4.35
C CYS A 410 -1.95 -14.96 5.25
N GLU A 411 -1.98 -14.70 6.54
CA GLU A 411 -2.55 -15.62 7.54
C GLU A 411 -3.90 -15.12 8.06
N VAL A 412 -4.74 -16.03 8.57
CA VAL A 412 -5.96 -15.63 9.30
C VAL A 412 -5.55 -15.25 10.72
N GLY A 413 -5.70 -13.97 11.05
CA GLY A 413 -5.22 -13.40 12.32
C GLY A 413 -4.38 -12.17 12.05
N VAL A 414 -3.73 -11.63 13.10
CA VAL A 414 -2.84 -10.47 12.93
C VAL A 414 -1.56 -10.92 12.23
N ASP A 415 -1.36 -10.42 11.02
CA ASP A 415 -0.23 -10.69 10.15
C ASP A 415 0.48 -9.38 9.76
N ARG A 416 1.70 -9.48 9.21
CA ARG A 416 2.45 -8.35 8.66
C ARG A 416 1.75 -7.69 7.47
N GLY A 417 0.84 -8.41 6.80
CA GLY A 417 -0.02 -7.85 5.77
C GLY A 417 -1.03 -6.82 6.30
N ASP A 418 -1.26 -6.80 7.60
CA ASP A 418 -2.20 -5.89 8.23
C ASP A 418 -1.56 -4.56 8.60
N SER A 419 -2.34 -3.49 8.53
CA SER A 419 -1.83 -2.16 8.84
C SER A 419 -2.72 -1.47 9.85
N LYS A 420 -2.12 -1.02 10.94
CA LYS A 420 -2.81 -0.19 11.92
C LYS A 420 -2.98 1.21 11.35
N SER A 421 -4.10 1.83 11.69
CA SER A 421 -4.30 3.26 11.41
C SER A 421 -3.10 4.07 11.91
N PRO A 422 -2.65 5.12 11.19
CA PRO A 422 -1.59 5.99 11.68
C PRO A 422 -2.04 6.77 12.92
N SER A 423 -3.33 6.75 13.27
CA SER A 423 -3.93 7.59 14.30
C SER A 423 -5.25 7.02 14.83
N ILE A 424 -5.68 7.49 16.00
CA ILE A 424 -6.96 7.14 16.63
C ILE A 424 -7.92 8.31 16.42
N TYR A 425 -9.19 8.03 16.09
CA TYR A 425 -10.19 9.06 15.79
C TYR A 425 -11.41 8.94 16.70
N SER A 426 -12.03 10.08 17.04
CA SER A 426 -13.29 10.09 17.82
C SER A 426 -14.49 9.62 17.00
N LYS A 427 -14.37 9.64 15.67
CA LYS A 427 -15.30 9.10 14.69
C LYS A 427 -14.50 8.23 13.74
N ASP A 428 -14.71 6.93 13.76
CA ASP A 428 -13.93 6.01 12.92
C ASP A 428 -14.68 4.74 12.57
N ILE A 429 -14.26 4.13 11.47
CA ILE A 429 -14.51 2.72 11.20
C ILE A 429 -13.18 2.03 10.87
N ASN A 430 -12.96 0.87 11.47
CA ASN A 430 -11.78 0.05 11.20
C ASN A 430 -12.20 -1.40 10.97
N LEU A 431 -11.38 -2.12 10.22
CA LEU A 431 -11.40 -3.58 10.21
C LEU A 431 -10.89 -4.07 11.56
N THR A 432 -11.43 -5.20 12.02
CA THR A 432 -11.04 -5.77 13.32
C THR A 432 -10.49 -7.18 13.20
N ILE A 433 -9.38 -7.39 13.90
CA ILE A 433 -8.72 -8.69 14.02
C ILE A 433 -8.34 -8.84 15.49
N ASN A 434 -8.87 -9.85 16.17
CA ASN A 434 -8.65 -10.07 17.61
C ASN A 434 -8.92 -8.81 18.47
N GLN A 435 -9.99 -8.07 18.15
CA GLN A 435 -10.39 -6.79 18.78
C GLN A 435 -9.40 -5.61 18.57
N GLU A 436 -8.31 -5.80 17.84
CA GLU A 436 -7.44 -4.70 17.39
C GLU A 436 -7.96 -4.07 16.09
N SER A 437 -7.64 -2.79 15.87
CA SER A 437 -8.14 -1.99 14.74
C SER A 437 -7.12 -1.84 13.61
N PHE A 438 -7.56 -2.13 12.39
CA PHE A 438 -6.74 -2.09 11.18
C PHE A 438 -7.43 -1.34 10.03
N ILE A 439 -6.60 -0.82 9.12
CA ILE A 439 -7.03 -0.19 7.86
C ILE A 439 -6.73 -1.07 6.65
N HIS A 440 -5.77 -1.99 6.77
CA HIS A 440 -5.58 -3.10 5.83
C HIS A 440 -5.76 -4.40 6.60
N ASP A 441 -6.53 -5.32 6.05
CA ASP A 441 -6.71 -6.68 6.57
C ASP A 441 -6.36 -7.67 5.44
N CYS A 442 -5.27 -8.41 5.60
CA CYS A 442 -4.78 -9.35 4.61
C CYS A 442 -5.10 -10.79 4.99
N ARG A 443 -5.81 -11.50 4.12
CA ARG A 443 -6.16 -12.91 4.32
C ARG A 443 -6.10 -13.67 3.00
N PRO A 444 -5.99 -15.01 3.01
CA PRO A 444 -6.30 -15.83 1.85
C PRO A 444 -7.74 -15.59 1.39
N PHE A 445 -8.00 -15.61 0.09
CA PHE A 445 -9.37 -15.45 -0.40
C PHE A 445 -10.25 -16.63 0.02
N ASN A 446 -11.36 -16.30 0.67
CA ASN A 446 -12.44 -17.24 0.95
C ASN A 446 -13.75 -16.44 0.96
N GLU A 447 -14.70 -16.81 0.11
CA GLU A 447 -15.99 -16.13 -0.06
C GLU A 447 -16.84 -16.09 1.22
N ASN A 448 -16.64 -17.03 2.14
CA ASN A 448 -17.32 -17.10 3.43
C ASN A 448 -16.63 -16.27 4.52
N THR A 449 -15.53 -15.60 4.19
CA THR A 449 -14.79 -14.76 5.13
C THR A 449 -15.63 -13.55 5.53
N LYS A 450 -15.62 -13.29 6.84
CA LYS A 450 -16.27 -12.14 7.44
C LYS A 450 -15.20 -11.17 7.95
N TYR A 451 -15.36 -9.90 7.62
CA TYR A 451 -14.51 -8.83 8.12
C TYR A 451 -15.31 -7.95 9.07
N SER A 452 -15.20 -8.23 10.36
CA SER A 452 -15.88 -7.46 11.40
C SER A 452 -15.38 -6.01 11.43
N LEU A 453 -16.29 -5.07 11.63
CA LEU A 453 -16.00 -3.65 11.67
C LEU A 453 -16.11 -3.13 13.11
N LYS A 454 -15.15 -2.31 13.54
CA LYS A 454 -15.27 -1.47 14.72
C LYS A 454 -15.71 -0.09 14.29
N CYS A 455 -16.90 0.33 14.71
CA CYS A 455 -17.41 1.69 14.56
C CYS A 455 -17.21 2.44 15.88
N VAL A 456 -16.67 3.66 15.81
CA VAL A 456 -16.50 4.58 16.95
C VAL A 456 -17.15 5.90 16.61
N SER A 457 -17.92 6.48 17.53
CA SER A 457 -18.43 7.83 17.37
C SER A 457 -18.58 8.55 18.72
N ASP A 458 -18.28 9.85 18.76
CA ASP A 458 -18.50 10.71 19.93
C ASP A 458 -19.95 11.22 20.05
N GLN A 459 -20.77 10.96 19.03
CA GLN A 459 -22.18 11.34 18.94
C GLN A 459 -22.97 10.34 18.09
N ASP A 460 -24.30 10.34 18.24
CA ASP A 460 -25.19 9.60 17.34
C ASP A 460 -25.16 10.24 15.94
N CYS A 461 -24.84 9.47 14.90
CA CYS A 461 -24.84 9.97 13.53
C CYS A 461 -24.91 8.86 12.47
N VAL A 462 -25.03 9.26 11.19
CA VAL A 462 -25.03 8.33 10.05
C VAL A 462 -23.63 8.26 9.44
N PHE A 463 -23.08 7.06 9.35
CA PHE A 463 -21.90 6.75 8.54
C PHE A 463 -22.34 6.29 7.15
N ARG A 464 -21.48 6.45 6.14
CA ARG A 464 -21.70 5.86 4.82
C ARG A 464 -20.50 5.05 4.37
N ILE A 465 -20.74 3.93 3.69
CA ILE A 465 -19.71 3.05 3.15
C ILE A 465 -20.05 2.61 1.72
N GLN A 466 -19.03 2.49 0.87
CA GLN A 466 -19.14 1.97 -0.49
C GLN A 466 -17.86 1.26 -0.92
N LYS A 467 -17.94 0.39 -1.92
CA LYS A 467 -16.75 -0.07 -2.66
C LYS A 467 -16.19 1.11 -3.45
N ALA A 468 -14.93 1.43 -3.21
CA ALA A 468 -14.22 2.52 -3.87
C ALA A 468 -13.54 2.03 -5.15
N SER A 469 -12.83 0.92 -5.05
CA SER A 469 -12.11 0.28 -6.15
C SER A 469 -11.84 -1.18 -5.84
N GLU A 470 -11.48 -1.93 -6.87
CA GLU A 470 -11.01 -3.31 -6.79
C GLU A 470 -9.87 -3.50 -7.80
N GLU A 471 -8.93 -4.38 -7.46
CA GLU A 471 -7.82 -4.79 -8.31
C GLU A 471 -7.76 -6.31 -8.24
N GLY A 472 -7.79 -7.01 -9.37
CA GLY A 472 -7.71 -8.48 -9.44
C GLY A 472 -8.90 -9.22 -8.79
N MET A 473 -9.98 -8.49 -8.51
CA MET A 473 -11.21 -8.96 -7.88
C MET A 473 -12.43 -8.45 -8.66
N GLU A 474 -12.29 -8.28 -9.97
CA GLU A 474 -13.28 -7.61 -10.81
C GLU A 474 -14.66 -8.29 -10.73
N ASN A 475 -15.70 -7.50 -10.48
CA ASN A 475 -17.10 -7.94 -10.30
C ASN A 475 -17.36 -8.73 -9.01
N SER A 476 -16.47 -8.65 -8.01
CA SER A 476 -16.74 -9.27 -6.71
C SER A 476 -17.96 -8.64 -6.05
N LYS A 477 -18.93 -9.49 -5.70
CA LYS A 477 -20.05 -9.11 -4.84
C LYS A 477 -19.51 -8.81 -3.44
N ILE A 478 -19.99 -7.73 -2.84
CA ILE A 478 -19.53 -7.30 -1.51
C ILE A 478 -20.68 -6.59 -0.81
N TYR A 479 -20.89 -6.93 0.45
CA TYR A 479 -22.04 -6.49 1.23
C TYR A 479 -21.60 -6.00 2.60
N LEU A 480 -22.26 -4.96 3.09
CA LEU A 480 -22.33 -4.65 4.51
C LEU A 480 -23.45 -5.50 5.11
N HIS A 481 -23.13 -6.29 6.13
CA HIS A 481 -24.10 -7.10 6.85
C HIS A 481 -24.33 -6.51 8.24
N ASN A 482 -25.57 -6.12 8.53
CA ASN A 482 -26.03 -5.78 9.88
C ASN A 482 -26.42 -7.07 10.60
N ILE A 483 -25.56 -7.52 11.50
CA ILE A 483 -25.67 -8.81 12.22
C ILE A 483 -26.92 -8.82 13.12
N LYS A 484 -27.30 -7.68 13.71
CA LYS A 484 -28.43 -7.59 14.64
C LYS A 484 -29.78 -7.68 13.94
N GLU A 485 -29.85 -7.20 12.70
CA GLU A 485 -31.08 -7.17 11.89
C GLU A 485 -31.11 -8.23 10.78
N ASP A 486 -30.01 -8.99 10.59
CA ASP A 486 -29.78 -9.94 9.48
C ASP A 486 -30.06 -9.28 8.10
N GLN A 487 -29.67 -8.00 7.94
CA GLN A 487 -29.87 -7.22 6.73
C GLN A 487 -28.55 -7.04 5.95
N TYR A 488 -28.62 -7.17 4.63
CA TYR A 488 -27.47 -7.08 3.72
C TYR A 488 -27.64 -5.89 2.78
N TYR A 489 -26.64 -5.02 2.71
CA TYR A 489 -26.62 -3.87 1.83
C TYR A 489 -25.50 -4.03 0.80
N ASP A 490 -25.83 -3.83 -0.48
CA ASP A 490 -24.87 -3.95 -1.58
C ASP A 490 -23.91 -2.75 -1.59
N LEU A 491 -22.61 -3.02 -1.56
CA LEU A 491 -21.58 -1.99 -1.59
C LEU A 491 -21.06 -1.68 -3.00
N ASN A 492 -21.55 -2.37 -4.03
CA ASN A 492 -21.15 -2.16 -5.43
C ASN A 492 -21.86 -0.97 -6.09
N GLY A 493 -22.93 -0.47 -5.48
CA GLY A 493 -23.71 0.66 -5.98
C GLY A 493 -23.43 1.96 -5.21
N ASP A 494 -24.49 2.73 -4.97
CA ASP A 494 -24.43 3.97 -4.22
C ASP A 494 -24.00 3.75 -2.75
N PRO A 495 -23.39 4.77 -2.11
CA PRO A 495 -22.97 4.65 -0.72
C PRO A 495 -24.12 4.34 0.24
N VAL A 496 -23.94 3.26 0.99
CA VAL A 496 -24.89 2.76 1.98
C VAL A 496 -24.75 3.54 3.27
N GLY A 497 -25.84 4.19 3.71
CA GLY A 497 -25.92 4.85 5.01
C GLY A 497 -26.39 3.91 6.11
N PHE A 498 -25.72 3.96 7.27
CA PHE A 498 -26.12 3.21 8.46
C PHE A 498 -25.89 4.03 9.74
N PHE A 499 -26.71 3.80 10.75
CA PHE A 499 -26.72 4.59 11.97
C PHE A 499 -25.71 4.06 13.00
N VAL A 500 -24.86 4.93 13.52
CA VAL A 500 -23.87 4.63 14.56
C VAL A 500 -24.22 5.43 15.81
N LYS A 501 -24.40 4.72 16.92
CA LYS A 501 -24.62 5.34 18.24
C LYS A 501 -23.31 5.84 18.82
N LYS A 502 -23.39 6.85 19.68
CA LYS A 502 -22.27 7.30 20.52
C LYS A 502 -21.68 6.12 21.30
N GLY A 503 -20.36 5.97 21.22
CA GLY A 503 -19.61 4.89 21.85
C GLY A 503 -18.79 4.08 20.85
N GLU A 504 -18.42 2.87 21.25
CA GLU A 504 -17.76 1.88 20.39
C GLU A 504 -18.72 0.72 20.12
N ASP A 505 -18.73 0.23 18.88
CA ASP A 505 -19.52 -0.91 18.44
C ASP A 505 -18.63 -1.85 17.61
N TYR A 506 -18.55 -3.11 18.04
CA TYR A 506 -17.73 -4.15 17.42
C TYR A 506 -18.57 -5.26 16.76
N ASP A 507 -19.88 -5.31 17.07
CA ASP A 507 -20.68 -6.52 16.90
C ASP A 507 -21.85 -6.33 15.93
N THR A 508 -22.13 -5.11 15.50
CA THR A 508 -23.29 -4.84 14.62
C THR A 508 -22.96 -5.05 13.14
N TYR A 509 -21.74 -4.71 12.69
CA TYR A 509 -21.44 -4.61 11.27
C TYR A 509 -20.24 -5.47 10.85
N GLU A 510 -20.38 -6.18 9.75
CA GLU A 510 -19.30 -6.92 9.08
C GLU A 510 -19.38 -6.77 7.56
N ILE A 511 -18.25 -6.94 6.88
CA ILE A 511 -18.19 -7.05 5.42
C ILE A 511 -18.15 -8.53 5.02
N VAL A 512 -18.96 -8.89 4.03
CA VAL A 512 -19.08 -10.27 3.50
C VAL A 512 -19.15 -10.26 1.98
N PHE A 513 -18.81 -11.39 1.34
CA PHE A 513 -18.90 -11.55 -0.11
C PHE A 513 -20.18 -12.25 -0.58
N THR A 514 -20.85 -12.99 0.32
CA THR A 514 -22.06 -13.77 0.03
C THR A 514 -23.18 -13.41 1.01
N LYS A 515 -24.42 -13.42 0.53
CA LYS A 515 -25.60 -13.36 1.42
C LYS A 515 -25.87 -14.75 2.00
N LYS A 516 -26.45 -14.82 3.20
CA LYS A 516 -26.84 -16.10 3.85
C LYS A 516 -27.79 -16.98 3.01
N THR A 517 -28.51 -16.41 2.03
CA THR A 517 -29.31 -17.16 1.05
C THR A 517 -28.49 -17.75 -0.11
N GLU A 518 -27.29 -17.24 -0.37
CA GLU A 518 -26.36 -17.75 -1.40
C GLU A 518 -25.40 -18.82 -0.82
N VAL A 519 -25.22 -18.86 0.51
CA VAL A 519 -24.55 -19.94 1.22
C VAL A 519 -25.52 -21.11 1.32
N LEU A 520 -25.58 -21.94 0.27
CA LEU A 520 -26.28 -23.24 0.18
C LEU A 520 -27.18 -23.53 1.39
N ALA A 521 -28.40 -22.98 1.32
CA ALA A 521 -29.42 -23.37 2.24
C ALA A 521 -29.60 -24.89 2.11
N THR A 522 -29.75 -25.50 3.25
CA THR A 522 -30.42 -26.76 3.55
C THR A 522 -31.82 -26.80 2.90
N ASP A 523 -31.91 -26.73 1.57
CA ASP A 523 -33.19 -26.79 0.84
C ASP A 523 -33.83 -28.17 1.00
N GLU A 524 -33.03 -29.24 1.13
CA GLU A 524 -33.55 -30.58 1.44
C GLU A 524 -34.26 -30.64 2.81
N ILE A 525 -33.79 -29.90 3.82
CA ILE A 525 -34.37 -29.95 5.18
C ILE A 525 -35.66 -29.12 5.24
N LYS A 526 -35.68 -27.92 4.62
CA LYS A 526 -36.88 -27.06 4.61
C LYS A 526 -38.04 -27.66 3.80
N LEU A 527 -37.77 -28.20 2.60
CA LEU A 527 -38.81 -28.86 1.79
C LEU A 527 -39.40 -30.09 2.52
N THR A 528 -38.58 -30.79 3.31
CA THR A 528 -38.99 -31.99 4.06
C THR A 528 -39.93 -31.66 5.23
N GLU A 529 -39.79 -30.48 5.85
CA GLU A 529 -40.66 -30.01 6.94
C GLU A 529 -41.96 -29.38 6.44
N ASP A 530 -41.92 -28.73 5.27
CA ASP A 530 -43.07 -28.04 4.68
C ASP A 530 -44.05 -28.97 3.93
N LEU A 531 -43.59 -30.18 3.56
CA LEU A 531 -44.38 -31.16 2.82
C LEU A 531 -44.83 -32.33 3.71
N VAL A 532 -46.14 -32.49 3.86
CA VAL A 532 -46.77 -33.63 4.55
C VAL A 532 -47.36 -34.58 3.53
N VAL A 533 -47.00 -35.85 3.60
CA VAL A 533 -47.42 -36.88 2.64
C VAL A 533 -48.13 -38.01 3.36
N TYR A 534 -49.34 -38.34 2.92
CA TYR A 534 -50.11 -39.44 3.48
C TYR A 534 -51.08 -40.04 2.44
N TYR A 535 -51.55 -41.25 2.71
CA TYR A 535 -52.55 -41.92 1.89
C TYR A 535 -53.96 -41.66 2.43
N SER A 536 -54.90 -41.33 1.54
CA SER A 536 -56.33 -41.25 1.88
C SER A 536 -57.10 -42.42 1.26
N LYS A 537 -57.67 -43.26 2.13
CA LYS A 537 -58.49 -44.42 1.73
C LYS A 537 -59.81 -44.03 1.08
N GLU A 538 -60.40 -42.92 1.53
CA GLU A 538 -61.65 -42.38 0.99
C GLU A 538 -61.49 -41.90 -0.46
N LEU A 539 -60.36 -41.25 -0.76
CA LEU A 539 -60.08 -40.69 -2.09
C LEU A 539 -59.30 -41.64 -2.99
N ARG A 540 -58.70 -42.71 -2.43
CA ARG A 540 -57.77 -43.62 -3.10
C ARG A 540 -56.60 -42.87 -3.77
N SER A 541 -56.04 -41.92 -3.05
CA SER A 541 -54.96 -41.06 -3.56
C SER A 541 -53.87 -40.84 -2.52
N ILE A 542 -52.64 -40.65 -2.99
CA ILE A 542 -51.58 -40.02 -2.19
C ILE A 542 -51.84 -38.52 -2.17
N ILE A 543 -51.90 -37.97 -0.97
CA ILE A 543 -52.05 -36.55 -0.73
C ILE A 543 -50.69 -35.98 -0.34
N VAL A 544 -50.30 -34.89 -1.01
CA VAL A 544 -49.16 -34.06 -0.64
C VAL A 544 -49.69 -32.69 -0.22
N GLU A 545 -49.66 -32.41 1.07
CA GLU A 545 -49.94 -31.06 1.61
C GLU A 545 -48.67 -30.24 1.55
N ASN A 546 -48.78 -29.06 0.95
CA ASN A 546 -47.68 -28.16 0.67
C ASN A 546 -47.89 -26.86 1.45
N LYS A 547 -47.47 -26.86 2.72
CA LYS A 547 -47.83 -25.82 3.71
C LYS A 547 -47.33 -24.42 3.36
N LYS A 548 -46.31 -24.34 2.50
CA LYS A 548 -45.67 -23.09 2.04
C LYS A 548 -45.82 -22.87 0.54
N GLU A 549 -46.67 -23.65 -0.12
CA GLU A 549 -47.01 -23.52 -1.53
C GLU A 549 -45.80 -23.57 -2.48
N HIS A 550 -44.77 -24.38 -2.14
CA HIS A 550 -43.62 -24.65 -3.00
C HIS A 550 -44.01 -25.03 -4.44
N ASP A 551 -43.24 -24.54 -5.42
CA ASP A 551 -43.46 -24.80 -6.86
C ASP A 551 -42.95 -26.20 -7.24
N LEU A 552 -43.82 -27.20 -7.10
CA LEU A 552 -43.52 -28.60 -7.35
C LEU A 552 -43.61 -28.93 -8.84
N LYS A 553 -42.70 -29.79 -9.31
CA LYS A 553 -42.60 -30.21 -10.72
C LYS A 553 -43.08 -31.63 -10.96
N GLU A 554 -42.78 -32.56 -10.06
CA GLU A 554 -43.12 -33.98 -10.23
C GLU A 554 -43.39 -34.65 -8.88
N ILE A 555 -44.43 -35.49 -8.82
CA ILE A 555 -44.68 -36.42 -7.71
C ILE A 555 -44.71 -37.83 -8.28
N CYS A 556 -43.89 -38.72 -7.74
CA CYS A 556 -43.80 -40.13 -8.14
C CYS A 556 -43.99 -41.06 -6.95
N LEU A 557 -44.80 -42.10 -7.13
CA LEU A 557 -44.89 -43.25 -6.24
C LEU A 557 -43.96 -44.36 -6.75
N LEU A 558 -43.13 -44.91 -5.86
CA LEU A 558 -42.15 -45.95 -6.13
C LEU A 558 -42.38 -47.15 -5.19
N ASP A 559 -42.06 -48.36 -5.63
CA ASP A 559 -41.92 -49.50 -4.72
C ASP A 559 -40.58 -49.44 -3.94
N LEU A 560 -40.38 -50.37 -2.99
CA LEU A 560 -39.16 -50.43 -2.17
C LEU A 560 -37.90 -50.78 -2.97
N THR A 561 -38.03 -51.27 -4.20
CA THR A 561 -36.90 -51.52 -5.12
C THR A 561 -36.53 -50.28 -5.94
N GLY A 562 -37.30 -49.19 -5.80
CA GLY A 562 -37.12 -47.94 -6.54
C GLY A 562 -37.80 -47.91 -7.90
N LYS A 563 -38.61 -48.94 -8.25
CA LYS A 563 -39.35 -48.98 -9.50
C LYS A 563 -40.50 -47.97 -9.45
N LYS A 564 -40.61 -47.12 -10.48
CA LYS A 564 -41.72 -46.16 -10.64
C LYS A 564 -43.03 -46.90 -10.89
N ILE A 565 -44.02 -46.68 -10.02
CA ILE A 565 -45.38 -47.21 -10.13
C ILE A 565 -46.26 -46.20 -10.85
N LYS A 566 -46.26 -44.95 -10.39
CA LYS A 566 -47.03 -43.86 -10.99
C LYS A 566 -46.34 -42.53 -10.76
N CYS A 567 -46.35 -41.66 -11.76
CA CYS A 567 -45.84 -40.30 -11.65
C CYS A 567 -46.84 -39.31 -12.24
N ALA A 568 -46.93 -38.13 -11.65
CA ALA A 568 -47.64 -36.99 -12.19
C ALA A 568 -46.66 -35.82 -12.35
N SER A 569 -46.53 -35.32 -13.57
CA SER A 569 -45.90 -34.03 -13.82
C SER A 569 -46.89 -32.94 -13.49
N LEU A 570 -46.46 -31.97 -12.69
CA LEU A 570 -47.28 -30.87 -12.22
C LEU A 570 -47.06 -29.66 -13.13
N GLN A 571 -48.15 -29.06 -13.61
CA GLN A 571 -48.07 -27.76 -14.25
C GLN A 571 -48.01 -26.70 -13.17
N SER A 572 -46.91 -25.93 -13.16
CA SER A 572 -46.59 -24.93 -12.15
C SER A 572 -47.79 -24.12 -11.68
N ASN A 573 -48.09 -24.28 -10.41
CA ASN A 573 -48.96 -23.45 -9.62
C ASN A 573 -48.63 -23.76 -8.16
N GLU A 574 -48.35 -22.72 -7.37
CA GLU A 574 -48.09 -22.78 -5.94
C GLU A 574 -49.37 -23.25 -5.21
N LYS A 575 -49.67 -24.56 -5.30
CA LYS A 575 -50.85 -25.15 -4.67
C LYS A 575 -50.50 -25.63 -3.28
N SER A 576 -51.41 -25.36 -2.35
CA SER A 576 -51.37 -25.87 -0.98
C SER A 576 -51.60 -27.38 -0.86
N LYS A 577 -52.11 -28.04 -1.92
CA LYS A 577 -52.40 -29.48 -1.93
C LYS A 577 -52.33 -30.10 -3.32
N TYR A 578 -51.76 -31.29 -3.39
CA TYR A 578 -51.72 -32.13 -4.60
C TYR A 578 -52.28 -33.52 -4.30
N LEU A 579 -52.95 -34.10 -5.30
CA LEU A 579 -53.48 -35.45 -5.25
C LEU A 579 -52.87 -36.28 -6.38
N LEU A 580 -52.37 -37.47 -6.03
CA LEU A 580 -51.93 -38.49 -6.97
C LEU A 580 -52.82 -39.71 -6.79
N ASP A 581 -53.82 -39.85 -7.67
CA ASP A 581 -54.78 -40.96 -7.63
C ASP A 581 -54.08 -42.29 -7.90
N ILE A 582 -54.39 -43.33 -7.15
CA ILE A 582 -53.72 -44.63 -7.22
C ILE A 582 -54.75 -45.76 -7.13
N ASP A 583 -55.27 -46.14 -8.29
CA ASP A 583 -56.18 -47.27 -8.41
C ASP A 583 -55.43 -48.61 -8.43
N HIS A 584 -55.98 -49.61 -7.74
CA HIS A 584 -55.52 -51.01 -7.74
C HIS A 584 -54.06 -51.22 -7.31
N ILE A 585 -53.71 -50.74 -6.12
CA ILE A 585 -52.38 -50.91 -5.51
C ILE A 585 -52.44 -51.90 -4.33
N GLN A 586 -51.36 -52.67 -4.11
CA GLN A 586 -51.28 -53.65 -3.02
C GLN A 586 -50.99 -52.99 -1.67
N ASP A 587 -51.48 -53.58 -0.59
CA ASP A 587 -51.23 -53.15 0.78
C ASP A 587 -49.77 -53.39 1.18
N GLN A 588 -48.95 -52.35 1.11
CA GLN A 588 -47.54 -52.39 1.50
C GLN A 588 -46.99 -50.97 1.68
N THR A 589 -45.71 -50.87 2.05
CA THR A 589 -45.00 -49.58 2.12
C THR A 589 -44.47 -49.18 0.75
N TYR A 590 -44.66 -47.92 0.39
CA TYR A 590 -44.15 -47.29 -0.83
C TYR A 590 -43.32 -46.05 -0.51
N ILE A 591 -42.61 -45.54 -1.51
CA ILE A 591 -41.83 -44.30 -1.42
C ILE A 591 -42.47 -43.26 -2.33
N VAL A 592 -42.82 -42.10 -1.78
CA VAL A 592 -43.25 -40.94 -2.55
C VAL A 592 -42.05 -40.03 -2.75
N LYS A 593 -41.61 -39.90 -3.99
CA LYS A 593 -40.54 -38.99 -4.40
C LYS A 593 -41.15 -37.73 -4.99
N ILE A 594 -40.77 -36.57 -4.45
CA ILE A 594 -41.28 -35.26 -4.88
C ILE A 594 -40.10 -34.44 -5.37
N GLN A 595 -40.24 -33.80 -6.52
CA GLN A 595 -39.24 -32.92 -7.11
C GLN A 595 -39.82 -31.51 -7.30
N ASP A 596 -39.07 -30.49 -6.90
CA ASP A 596 -39.41 -29.09 -7.17
C ASP A 596 -38.92 -28.64 -8.57
N LYS A 597 -39.26 -27.41 -8.97
CA LYS A 597 -38.77 -26.86 -10.24
C LYS A 597 -37.26 -26.68 -10.31
N PHE A 598 -36.59 -26.46 -9.18
CA PHE A 598 -35.14 -26.30 -9.08
C PHE A 598 -34.40 -27.65 -9.12
N LYS A 599 -35.13 -28.76 -9.25
CA LYS A 599 -34.67 -30.16 -9.31
C LYS A 599 -34.29 -30.75 -7.96
N ASN A 600 -34.54 -30.07 -6.84
CA ASN A 600 -34.37 -30.65 -5.51
C ASN A 600 -35.37 -31.79 -5.32
N THR A 601 -34.95 -32.88 -4.66
CA THR A 601 -35.80 -34.06 -4.49
C THR A 601 -35.92 -34.48 -3.04
N ILE A 602 -37.14 -34.72 -2.58
CA ILE A 602 -37.39 -35.36 -1.28
C ILE A 602 -38.05 -36.73 -1.46
N SER A 603 -37.87 -37.61 -0.46
CA SER A 603 -38.52 -38.93 -0.44
C SER A 603 -39.17 -39.17 0.92
N LYS A 604 -40.45 -39.55 0.93
CA LYS A 604 -41.21 -39.92 2.13
C LYS A 604 -41.75 -41.34 2.00
N LYS A 605 -41.66 -42.13 3.07
CA LYS A 605 -42.29 -43.45 3.13
C LYS A 605 -43.77 -43.29 3.45
N VAL A 606 -44.63 -44.02 2.75
CA VAL A 606 -46.07 -44.06 3.01
C VAL A 606 -46.54 -45.51 3.06
N LEU A 607 -47.38 -45.82 4.04
CA LEU A 607 -48.06 -47.11 4.14
C LEU A 607 -49.44 -46.99 3.48
N ILE A 608 -49.75 -47.90 2.56
CA ILE A 608 -51.05 -47.98 1.88
C ILE A 608 -51.75 -49.26 2.34
N TYR A 609 -53.03 -49.17 2.71
CA TYR A 609 -53.83 -50.22 3.36
C TYR A 609 -55.35 -50.09 3.11
#